data_AF-W5SXR7-F1
#
_entry.id   AF-W5SXR7-F1
#
_cell.length_a   1.000
_cell.length_b   1.000
_cell.length_c   1.000
_cell.angle_alpha   90.00
_cell.angle_beta   90.00
_cell.angle_gamma   90.00
#
_symmetry.space_group_name_H-M   'P 1'
#
loop_
_entity.id
_entity.type
_entity.pdbx_description
1 polymer ?
#
loop_
_entity_poly.entity_id
_entity_poly.type
_entity_poly.pdbx_seq_one_letter_code
_entity_poly.pdbx_strand_id
1 'polypeptide(L)'
;MRIRVNDKFTIKFKGVLDHATTRKSLERDISKLENLIKPKRTSLGSTKDFIKYNLQEKKRELKNQTKYEKLRDKVEKFRLSETKKLIKQGYTFQKAQREAFKRSTMSSEDLRTLEYKN
;
A
#
# COMPACT_ATOMS: atom_id res chain seq x y z
N MET A 1 31.78 -0.55 34.35
CA MET A 1 31.70 0.84 34.85
C MET A 1 30.24 1.19 35.06
N ARG A 2 29.74 1.26 36.30
CA ARG A 2 28.34 1.66 36.61
C ARG A 2 28.35 3.16 36.93
N ILE A 3 27.81 3.97 36.02
CA ILE A 3 27.59 5.40 36.28
C ILE A 3 26.41 5.48 37.26
N ARG A 4 26.67 5.81 38.53
CA ARG A 4 25.61 6.24 39.45
C ARG A 4 25.32 7.70 39.15
N VAL A 5 24.36 7.93 38.25
CA VAL A 5 23.79 9.26 38.06
C VAL A 5 23.01 9.59 39.33
N ASN A 6 23.29 10.75 39.93
CA ASN A 6 22.63 11.16 41.16
C ASN A 6 21.28 11.79 40.76
N ASP A 7 20.25 10.96 40.63
CA ASP A 7 18.91 11.30 40.11
C ASP A 7 18.05 12.15 41.08
N LYS A 8 18.66 13.03 41.87
CA LYS A 8 17.96 13.87 42.86
C LYS A 8 17.76 15.28 42.33
N PHE A 9 16.51 15.62 42.04
CA PHE A 9 16.10 16.98 41.72
C PHE A 9 15.67 17.72 42.99
N THR A 10 16.31 18.86 43.29
CA THR A 10 16.02 19.67 44.48
C THR A 10 15.45 21.02 44.05
N ILE A 11 14.28 21.38 44.58
CA ILE A 11 13.67 22.70 44.36
C ILE A 11 13.74 23.50 45.66
N LYS A 12 14.25 24.74 45.60
CA LYS A 12 14.23 25.67 46.73
C LYS A 12 12.98 26.55 46.65
N PHE A 13 12.16 26.55 47.69
CA PHE A 13 10.97 27.41 47.79
C PHE A 13 11.25 28.60 48.72
N LYS A 14 10.68 29.77 48.40
CA LYS A 14 10.72 30.97 49.25
C LYS A 14 9.32 31.20 49.84
N GLY A 15 9.16 31.11 51.16
CA GLY A 15 7.87 31.27 51.86
C GLY A 15 7.36 29.99 52.53
N VAL A 16 6.10 29.99 52.98
CA VAL A 16 5.43 28.82 53.57
C VAL A 16 4.93 27.89 52.46
N LEU A 17 5.39 26.63 52.47
CA LEU A 17 5.02 25.63 51.46
C LEU A 17 3.92 24.71 51.99
N ASP A 18 2.78 24.66 51.31
CA ASP A 18 1.81 23.59 51.53
C ASP A 18 2.31 22.30 50.85
N HIS A 19 2.91 21.44 51.67
CA HIS A 19 3.50 20.19 51.21
C HIS A 19 2.49 19.24 50.57
N ALA A 20 1.24 19.24 51.02
CA ALA A 20 0.24 18.26 50.56
C ALA A 20 -0.27 18.61 49.16
N THR A 21 -0.60 19.87 48.91
CA THR A 21 -1.03 20.34 47.58
C THR A 21 0.12 20.33 46.58
N THR A 22 1.31 20.78 47.00
CA THR A 22 2.51 20.78 46.14
C THR A 22 2.89 19.37 45.71
N ARG A 23 2.89 18.39 46.63
CA ARG A 23 3.16 16.98 46.29
C ARG A 23 2.17 16.45 45.25
N LYS A 24 0.87 16.66 45.46
CA LYS A 24 -0.16 16.22 44.50
C LYS A 24 -0.01 16.87 43.13
N SER A 25 0.39 18.14 43.06
CA SER A 25 0.65 18.81 41.78
C SER A 25 1.85 18.20 41.07
N LEU A 26 2.96 17.99 41.79
CA LEU A 26 4.17 17.36 41.24
C LEU A 26 3.91 15.93 40.75
N GLU A 27 3.16 15.12 41.50
CA GLU A 27 2.76 13.76 41.08
C GLU A 27 1.94 13.77 39.78
N ARG A 28 1.02 14.73 39.63
CA ARG A 28 0.24 14.89 38.38
C ARG A 28 1.12 15.29 37.21
N ASP A 29 2.06 16.21 37.41
CA ASP A 29 2.93 16.68 36.34
C ASP A 29 3.96 15.62 35.95
N ILE A 30 4.49 14.86 36.92
CA ILE A 30 5.30 13.65 36.65
C ILE A 30 4.49 12.66 35.81
N SER A 31 3.24 12.38 36.17
CA SER A 31 2.38 11.45 35.41
C SER A 31 2.15 11.89 33.97
N LYS A 32 1.99 13.20 33.72
CA LYS A 32 1.88 13.75 32.36
C LYS A 32 3.19 13.59 31.59
N LEU A 33 4.32 13.94 32.20
CA LEU A 33 5.64 13.80 31.60
C LEU A 33 5.95 12.34 31.29
N GLU A 34 5.61 11.41 32.19
CA GLU A 34 5.72 9.97 31.94
C GLU A 34 4.90 9.54 30.73
N ASN A 35 3.67 10.03 30.54
CA ASN A 35 2.86 9.69 29.37
C ASN A 35 3.40 10.27 28.06
N LEU A 36 4.12 11.39 28.13
CA LEU A 36 4.76 12.03 26.97
C LEU A 36 6.09 11.37 26.60
N ILE A 37 6.87 10.94 27.61
CA ILE A 37 8.19 10.33 27.45
C ILE A 37 8.08 8.82 27.21
N LYS A 38 7.11 8.13 27.83
CA LYS A 38 6.85 6.72 27.53
C LYS A 38 6.50 6.63 26.05
N PRO A 39 7.26 5.86 25.25
CA PRO A 39 6.87 5.62 23.88
C PRO A 39 5.44 5.09 23.93
N LYS A 40 4.50 5.75 23.23
CA LYS A 40 3.17 5.20 23.00
C LYS A 40 3.42 3.78 22.53
N ARG A 41 3.01 2.78 23.33
CA ARG A 41 2.92 1.41 22.85
C ARG A 41 1.85 1.47 21.77
N THR A 42 2.25 1.81 20.55
CA THR A 42 1.48 1.50 19.37
C THR A 42 1.43 -0.02 19.39
N SER A 43 0.32 -0.54 19.93
CA SER A 43 -0.05 -1.92 19.78
C SER A 43 -0.37 -2.15 18.31
N LEU A 44 0.64 -2.06 17.45
CA LEU A 44 0.76 -3.07 16.41
C LEU A 44 0.69 -4.38 17.19
N GLY A 45 -0.25 -5.26 16.86
CA GLY A 45 -0.35 -6.58 17.49
C GLY A 45 0.99 -7.32 17.47
N SER A 46 1.03 -8.52 18.06
CA SER A 46 2.22 -9.38 18.06
C SER A 46 2.95 -9.31 16.72
N THR A 47 4.29 -9.37 16.69
CA THR A 47 5.10 -9.38 15.45
C THR A 47 4.53 -10.34 14.38
N LYS A 48 3.88 -11.42 14.82
CA LYS A 48 3.11 -12.35 13.99
C LYS A 48 2.01 -11.70 13.15
N ASP A 49 1.23 -10.78 13.70
CA ASP A 49 0.12 -10.10 13.04
C ASP A 49 0.63 -9.13 11.97
N PHE A 50 1.72 -8.42 12.25
CA PHE A 50 2.39 -7.56 11.27
C PHE A 50 2.94 -8.37 10.09
N ILE A 51 3.61 -9.49 10.37
CA ILE A 51 4.11 -10.40 9.33
C ILE A 51 2.95 -10.98 8.50
N LYS A 52 1.84 -11.37 9.15
CA LYS A 52 0.65 -11.89 8.48
C LYS A 52 0.02 -10.85 7.55
N TYR A 53 -0.11 -9.60 8.01
CA TYR A 53 -0.61 -8.50 7.20
C TYR A 53 0.26 -8.25 5.97
N ASN A 54 1.58 -8.11 6.16
CA ASN A 54 2.51 -7.88 5.05
C ASN A 54 2.51 -9.03 4.04
N LEU A 55 2.47 -10.27 4.50
CA LEU A 55 2.38 -11.44 3.62
C LEU A 55 1.07 -11.44 2.83
N GLN A 56 -0.04 -11.04 3.45
CA GLN A 56 -1.33 -10.94 2.78
C GLN A 56 -1.34 -9.85 1.71
N GLU A 57 -0.80 -8.67 2.00
CA GLU A 57 -0.65 -7.59 1.03
C GLU A 57 0.22 -8.02 -0.15
N LYS A 58 1.37 -8.67 0.10
CA LYS A 58 2.23 -9.20 -0.98
C LYS A 58 1.54 -10.27 -1.83
N LYS A 59 0.72 -11.14 -1.23
CA LYS A 59 -0.11 -12.10 -1.98
C LYS A 59 -1.15 -11.40 -2.87
N ARG A 60 -1.75 -10.30 -2.41
CA ARG A 60 -2.70 -9.50 -3.21
C ARG A 60 -2.00 -8.82 -4.38
N GLU A 61 -0.85 -8.19 -4.14
CA GLU A 61 -0.01 -7.59 -5.19
C GLU A 61 0.34 -8.64 -6.26
N LEU A 62 0.85 -9.81 -5.85
CA LEU A 62 1.22 -10.88 -6.78
C LEU A 62 0.01 -11.37 -7.59
N LYS A 63 -1.15 -11.56 -6.95
CA LYS A 63 -2.38 -11.96 -7.64
C LYS A 63 -2.79 -10.94 -8.70
N ASN A 64 -2.64 -9.65 -8.42
CA ASN A 64 -2.93 -8.58 -9.36
C ASN A 64 -1.94 -8.60 -10.54
N GLN A 65 -0.65 -8.79 -10.28
CA GLN A 65 0.37 -8.94 -11.33
C GLN A 65 0.04 -10.11 -12.26
N THR A 66 -0.22 -11.30 -11.71
CA THR A 66 -0.59 -12.48 -12.50
C THR A 66 -1.88 -12.27 -13.29
N LYS A 67 -2.85 -11.51 -12.78
CA LYS A 67 -4.07 -11.15 -13.52
C LYS A 67 -3.74 -10.31 -14.76
N TYR A 68 -2.88 -9.31 -14.63
CA TYR A 68 -2.49 -8.45 -15.74
C TYR A 68 -1.59 -9.17 -16.75
N GLU A 69 -0.69 -10.05 -16.30
CA GLU A 69 0.11 -10.92 -17.18
C GLU A 69 -0.80 -11.79 -18.06
N LYS A 70 -1.75 -12.50 -17.43
CA LYS A 70 -2.73 -13.34 -18.17
C LYS A 70 -3.57 -12.52 -19.15
N LEU A 71 -3.93 -11.29 -18.80
CA LEU A 71 -4.67 -10.42 -19.69
C LEU A 71 -3.80 -9.98 -20.88
N ARG A 72 -2.55 -9.59 -20.61
CA ARG A 72 -1.58 -9.23 -21.64
C ARG A 72 -1.36 -10.36 -22.63
N ASP A 73 -1.15 -11.58 -22.16
CA ASP A 73 -0.96 -12.76 -23.01
C ASP A 73 -2.17 -13.00 -23.93
N LYS A 74 -3.39 -12.86 -23.41
CA LYS A 74 -4.62 -13.01 -24.20
C LYS A 74 -4.73 -11.91 -25.26
N VAL A 75 -4.44 -10.66 -24.90
CA VAL A 75 -4.48 -9.52 -25.82
C VAL A 75 -3.42 -9.66 -26.91
N GLU A 76 -2.20 -10.07 -26.58
CA GLU A 76 -1.14 -10.30 -27.57
C GLU A 76 -1.51 -11.43 -28.53
N LYS A 77 -2.04 -12.56 -28.02
CA LYS A 77 -2.54 -13.66 -28.87
C LYS A 77 -3.65 -13.20 -29.83
N PHE A 78 -4.61 -12.42 -29.34
CA PHE A 78 -5.68 -11.86 -30.16
C PHE A 78 -5.14 -10.91 -31.24
N ARG A 79 -4.24 -9.99 -30.88
CA ARG A 79 -3.61 -9.07 -31.84
C ARG A 79 -2.85 -9.83 -32.92
N LEU A 80 -2.13 -10.88 -32.55
CA LEU A 80 -1.42 -11.73 -33.50
C LEU A 80 -2.37 -12.47 -34.44
N SER A 81 -3.47 -13.03 -33.94
CA SER A 81 -4.45 -13.73 -34.78
C SER A 81 -5.17 -12.77 -35.74
N GLU A 82 -5.59 -11.59 -35.26
CA GLU A 82 -6.24 -10.57 -36.09
C GLU A 82 -5.30 -10.00 -37.14
N THR A 83 -4.04 -9.73 -36.78
CA THR A 83 -3.04 -9.27 -37.74
C THR A 83 -2.85 -10.30 -38.85
N LYS A 84 -2.75 -11.60 -38.52
CA LYS A 84 -2.67 -12.67 -39.52
C LYS A 84 -3.92 -12.76 -40.39
N LYS A 85 -5.13 -12.61 -39.81
CA LYS A 85 -6.41 -12.60 -40.55
C LYS A 85 -6.46 -11.46 -41.57
N LEU A 86 -6.08 -10.25 -41.16
CA LEU A 86 -6.05 -9.06 -42.02
C LEU A 86 -5.00 -9.17 -43.13
N ILE A 87 -3.82 -9.72 -42.84
CA ILE A 87 -2.80 -9.96 -43.87
C ILE A 87 -3.32 -10.94 -44.93
N LYS A 88 -4.00 -12.01 -44.51
CA LYS A 88 -4.64 -12.96 -45.46
C LYS A 88 -5.72 -12.30 -46.33
N GLN A 89 -6.37 -11.25 -45.83
CA GLN A 89 -7.34 -10.45 -46.57
C GLN A 89 -6.70 -9.38 -47.49
N GLY A 90 -5.37 -9.34 -47.57
CA GLY A 90 -4.62 -8.44 -48.48
C GLY A 90 -4.15 -7.13 -47.85
N TYR A 91 -4.27 -6.95 -46.54
CA TYR A 91 -3.72 -5.77 -45.86
C TYR A 91 -2.19 -5.84 -45.72
N THR A 92 -1.52 -4.68 -45.84
CA THR A 92 -0.09 -4.58 -45.49
C THR A 92 0.12 -4.82 -43.99
N PHE A 93 1.27 -5.37 -43.61
CA PHE A 93 1.58 -5.72 -42.22
C PHE A 93 1.35 -4.54 -41.24
N GLN A 94 1.84 -3.34 -41.58
CA GLN A 94 1.68 -2.16 -40.72
C GLN A 94 0.20 -1.76 -40.54
N LYS A 95 -0.61 -1.85 -41.60
CA LYS A 95 -2.04 -1.53 -41.54
C LYS A 95 -2.80 -2.60 -40.75
N ALA A 96 -2.48 -3.87 -40.97
CA ALA A 96 -3.04 -4.99 -40.22
C ALA A 96 -2.74 -4.92 -38.72
N GLN A 97 -1.50 -4.57 -38.35
CA GLN A 97 -1.09 -4.42 -36.95
C GLN A 97 -1.84 -3.29 -36.25
N ARG A 98 -1.99 -2.13 -36.93
CA ARG A 98 -2.74 -0.98 -36.38
C ARG A 98 -4.22 -1.30 -36.20
N GLU A 99 -4.85 -1.99 -37.16
CA GLU A 99 -6.24 -2.39 -37.06
C GLU A 99 -6.47 -3.47 -35.99
N ALA A 100 -5.58 -4.46 -35.88
CA ALA A 100 -5.63 -5.44 -34.81
C ALA A 100 -5.49 -4.80 -33.41
N PHE A 101 -4.66 -3.76 -33.28
CA PHE A 101 -4.57 -2.98 -32.05
C PHE A 101 -5.89 -2.30 -31.71
N LYS A 102 -6.53 -1.60 -32.67
CA LYS A 102 -7.84 -0.96 -32.46
C LYS A 102 -8.91 -1.97 -32.07
N ARG A 103 -8.96 -3.12 -32.76
CA ARG A 103 -9.89 -4.22 -32.45
C ARG A 103 -9.68 -4.79 -31.06
N SER A 104 -8.43 -4.82 -30.57
CA SER A 104 -8.15 -5.33 -29.21
C SER A 104 -8.70 -4.46 -28.08
N THR A 105 -9.03 -3.20 -28.38
CA THR A 105 -9.63 -2.25 -27.43
C THR A 105 -11.12 -2.06 -27.62
N MET A 106 -11.71 -2.67 -28.65
CA MET A 106 -13.14 -2.59 -28.94
C MET A 106 -13.96 -3.46 -27.98
N SER A 107 -15.23 -3.09 -27.79
CA SER A 107 -16.17 -3.93 -27.08
C SER A 107 -16.50 -5.19 -27.88
N SER A 108 -17.05 -6.21 -27.23
CA SER A 108 -17.52 -7.42 -27.92
C SER A 108 -18.63 -7.14 -28.93
N GLU A 109 -19.44 -6.11 -28.69
CA GLU A 109 -20.54 -5.72 -29.58
C GLU A 109 -20.03 -5.07 -30.87
N ASP A 110 -19.04 -4.18 -30.74
CA ASP A 110 -18.37 -3.57 -31.88
C ASP A 110 -17.67 -4.62 -32.75
N LEU A 111 -16.99 -5.58 -32.11
CA LEU A 111 -16.32 -6.68 -32.80
C LEU A 111 -17.30 -7.56 -33.58
N ARG A 112 -18.45 -7.90 -32.99
CA ARG A 112 -19.51 -8.65 -33.70
C ARG A 112 -20.05 -7.84 -34.86
N THR A 113 -20.30 -6.56 -34.65
CA THR A 113 -20.79 -5.68 -35.72
C THR A 113 -19.83 -5.68 -36.90
N LEU A 114 -18.51 -5.64 -36.68
CA LEU A 114 -17.50 -5.71 -37.74
C LEU A 114 -17.46 -7.07 -38.47
N GLU A 115 -17.77 -8.16 -37.78
CA GLU A 115 -17.76 -9.51 -38.37
C GLU A 115 -19.00 -9.79 -39.22
N TYR A 116 -20.17 -9.28 -38.79
CA TYR A 116 -21.47 -9.58 -39.42
C TYR A 116 -22.07 -8.42 -40.24
N LYS A 117 -21.45 -7.24 -40.31
CA LYS A 117 -21.88 -6.14 -41.22
C LYS A 117 -21.44 -6.30 -42.67
N ASN A 118 -20.71 -7.36 -43.02
CA ASN A 118 -20.31 -7.63 -44.40
C ASN A 118 -21.33 -8.51 -45.09
#